data_AF-A0A1Y3PPZ0-F1
#
_entry.id   AF-A0A1Y3PPZ0-F1
#
_cell.length_a   1.000
_cell.length_b   1.000
_cell.length_c   1.000
_cell.angle_alpha   90.00
_cell.angle_beta   90.00
_cell.angle_gamma   90.00
#
_symmetry.space_group_name_H-M   'P 1'
#
loop_
_entity.id
_entity.type
_entity.pdbx_description
1 polymer ?
#
loop_
_entity_poly.entity_id
_entity_poly.type
_entity_poly.pdbx_seq_one_letter_code
_entity_poly.pdbx_strand_id
1 'polypeptide(L)'
;MIINYEIRDENVYKIVDTGSTIETYFLGGAIITETVRIDAETVADVTYQFDMEAGAYIEQSRVERVEPLPPALRSPDERIAQLEDESAMLALELVDTQIRLEQSEQEQAALILELVEKGVI
;
A
#
# COMPACT_ATOMS: atom_id res chain seq x y z
N MET A 1 33.69 16.17 -12.62
CA MET A 1 32.35 15.73 -12.20
C MET A 1 31.36 16.22 -13.22
N ILE A 2 30.72 15.30 -13.93
CA ILE A 2 29.69 15.57 -14.94
C ILE A 2 28.37 15.06 -14.36
N ILE A 3 27.31 15.86 -14.46
CA ILE A 3 25.96 15.47 -14.06
C ILE A 3 25.11 15.45 -15.33
N ASN A 4 24.51 14.30 -15.61
CA ASN A 4 23.55 14.13 -16.69
C ASN A 4 22.22 13.65 -16.12
N TYR A 5 21.15 13.96 -16.83
CA TYR A 5 19.83 13.38 -16.56
C TYR A 5 19.46 12.47 -17.73
N GLU A 6 18.73 11.41 -17.45
CA GLU A 6 18.23 10.49 -18.47
C GLU A 6 16.80 10.06 -18.13
N ILE A 7 15.94 9.97 -19.14
CA ILE A 7 14.58 9.47 -18.99
C ILE A 7 14.51 8.05 -19.55
N ARG A 8 14.07 7.09 -18.74
CA ARG A 8 13.82 5.70 -19.13
C ARG A 8 12.48 5.24 -18.60
N ASP A 9 11.62 4.72 -19.46
CA ASP A 9 10.29 4.21 -19.09
C ASP A 9 9.51 5.20 -18.21
N GLU A 10 9.40 6.45 -18.67
CA GLU A 10 8.76 7.56 -17.94
C GLU A 10 9.40 7.93 -16.60
N ASN A 11 10.59 7.42 -16.27
CA ASN A 11 11.31 7.73 -15.04
C ASN A 11 12.57 8.54 -15.30
N VAL A 12 12.89 9.43 -14.37
CA VAL A 12 14.06 10.30 -14.42
C VAL A 12 15.17 9.69 -13.57
N TYR A 13 16.35 9.60 -14.16
CA TYR A 13 17.57 9.17 -13.51
C TYR A 13 18.61 10.31 -13.56
N LYS A 14 19.24 10.59 -12.42
CA LYS A 14 20.41 11.46 -12.32
C LYS A 14 21.66 10.60 -12.35
N ILE A 15 22.53 10.85 -13.32
CA ILE A 15 23.79 10.15 -13.50
C ILE A 15 24.92 11.11 -13.13
N VAL A 16 25.71 10.72 -12.12
CA VAL A 16 26.86 11.49 -11.63
C VAL A 16 28.13 10.73 -11.99
N ASP A 17 28.94 11.32 -12.88
CA ASP A 17 30.24 10.79 -13.28
C ASP A 17 31.36 11.61 -12.65
N THR A 18 32.16 10.97 -11.79
CA THR A 18 33.29 11.59 -11.11
C THR A 18 34.60 11.43 -11.87
N GLY A 19 34.62 10.66 -12.97
CA GLY A 19 35.81 10.25 -13.73
C GLY A 19 36.46 8.96 -13.21
N SER A 20 36.04 8.45 -12.05
CA SER A 20 36.49 7.16 -11.49
C SER A 20 35.33 6.22 -11.18
N THR A 21 34.16 6.78 -10.88
CA THR A 21 32.92 6.05 -10.63
C THR A 21 31.75 6.73 -11.32
N ILE A 22 30.74 5.93 -11.68
CA ILE A 22 29.45 6.39 -12.19
C ILE A 22 28.39 5.98 -11.17
N GLU A 23 27.67 6.96 -10.64
CA GLU A 23 26.54 6.77 -9.73
C GLU A 23 25.24 7.15 -10.43
N THR A 24 24.20 6.35 -10.25
CA THR A 24 22.87 6.59 -10.85
C THR A 24 21.83 6.64 -9.74
N TYR A 25 21.05 7.73 -9.73
CA TYR A 25 20.00 7.98 -8.74
C TYR A 25 18.66 8.08 -9.43
N PHE A 26 17.68 7.33 -8.96
CA PHE A 26 16.29 7.46 -9.39
C PHE A 26 15.66 8.70 -8.76
N LEU A 27 15.03 9.56 -9.57
CA LEU A 27 14.38 10.79 -9.11
C LEU A 27 12.84 10.73 -9.15
N GLY A 28 12.26 9.65 -9.67
CA GLY A 28 10.80 9.52 -9.82
C GLY A 28 10.34 9.54 -11.28
N GLY A 29 9.04 9.68 -11.48
CA GLY A 29 8.43 9.81 -12.80
C GLY A 29 8.78 11.15 -13.45
N ALA A 30 8.94 11.18 -14.77
CA ALA A 30 9.15 12.39 -15.56
C ALA A 30 7.98 13.37 -15.45
N ILE A 31 6.79 12.83 -15.17
CA ILE A 31 5.60 13.58 -14.79
C ILE A 31 5.12 13.03 -13.46
N ILE A 32 4.92 13.91 -12.49
CA ILE A 32 4.31 13.58 -11.20
C ILE A 32 3.05 14.42 -11.04
N THR A 33 2.00 13.83 -10.46
CA THR A 33 0.79 14.59 -10.09
C THR A 33 0.55 14.40 -8.61
N GLU A 34 0.44 15.50 -7.90
CA GLU A 34 0.20 15.54 -6.46
C GLU A 34 -1.15 16.20 -6.18
N THR A 35 -1.95 15.60 -5.30
CA THR A 35 -3.18 16.23 -4.80
C THR A 35 -2.86 17.01 -3.53
N VAL A 36 -2.97 18.34 -3.60
CA VAL A 36 -2.70 19.26 -2.49
C VAL A 36 -4.02 19.79 -1.94
N ARG A 37 -4.22 19.70 -0.63
CA ARG A 37 -5.40 20.29 0.02
C ARG A 37 -5.22 21.80 0.18
N ILE A 38 -6.14 22.58 -0.38
CA ILE A 38 -6.16 24.04 -0.25
C ILE A 38 -6.93 24.43 1.01
N ASP A 39 -8.12 23.85 1.18
CA ASP A 39 -9.01 24.10 2.30
C ASP A 39 -9.84 22.84 2.66
N ALA A 40 -10.89 23.02 3.46
CA ALA A 40 -11.73 21.93 3.94
C ALA A 40 -12.47 21.19 2.81
N GLU A 41 -12.80 21.87 1.71
CA GLU A 41 -13.65 21.37 0.62
C GLU A 41 -12.94 21.36 -0.73
N THR A 42 -11.79 22.03 -0.84
CA THR A 42 -11.08 22.22 -2.11
C THR A 42 -9.71 21.56 -2.09
N VAL A 43 -9.44 20.77 -3.12
CA VAL A 43 -8.12 20.21 -3.41
C VAL A 43 -7.67 20.67 -4.79
N ALA A 44 -6.36 20.73 -5.00
CA ALA A 44 -5.74 20.95 -6.29
C ALA A 44 -4.92 19.74 -6.69
N ASP A 45 -5.20 19.20 -7.89
CA ASP A 45 -4.30 18.27 -8.55
C ASP A 45 -3.24 19.11 -9.29
N VAL A 46 -2.00 19.06 -8.81
CA VAL A 46 -0.86 19.79 -9.36
C VAL A 46 0.03 18.81 -10.11
N THR A 47 0.19 19.03 -11.42
CA THR A 47 1.07 18.22 -12.26
C THR A 47 2.40 18.93 -12.44
N TYR A 48 3.48 18.24 -12.10
CA TYR A 48 4.85 18.69 -12.33
C TYR A 48 5.52 17.85 -13.40
N GLN A 49 6.34 18.50 -14.22
CA GLN A 49 7.19 17.84 -15.19
C GLN A 49 8.66 18.10 -14.83
N PHE A 50 9.49 17.06 -14.90
CA PHE A 50 10.91 17.21 -14.67
C PHE A 50 11.56 17.95 -15.85
N ASP A 51 12.19 19.08 -15.54
CA ASP A 51 12.98 19.85 -16.49
C ASP A 51 14.46 19.44 -16.37
N MET A 52 15.03 18.92 -17.47
CA MET A 52 16.41 18.43 -17.50
C MET A 52 17.45 19.56 -17.50
N GLU A 53 17.09 20.75 -17.96
CA GLU A 53 17.98 21.91 -18.01
C GLU A 53 18.09 22.55 -16.62
N ALA A 54 16.95 22.73 -15.94
CA ALA A 54 16.88 23.21 -14.57
C ALA A 54 17.27 22.14 -13.54
N GLY A 55 17.14 20.85 -13.88
CA GLY A 55 17.37 19.73 -12.97
C GLY A 55 16.35 19.67 -11.83
N ALA A 56 15.11 20.14 -12.07
CA ALA A 56 14.06 20.28 -11.07
C ALA A 56 12.68 19.98 -11.66
N TYR A 57 11.73 19.63 -10.80
CA TYR A 57 10.32 19.52 -11.16
C TYR A 57 9.67 20.89 -11.24
N ILE A 58 9.05 21.21 -12.38
CA ILE A 58 8.38 22.48 -12.64
C ILE A 58 6.88 22.22 -12.77
N GLU A 59 6.07 23.03 -12.09
CA GLU A 59 4.61 22.98 -12.18
C GLU A 59 4.17 23.29 -13.61
N GLN A 60 3.46 22.35 -14.23
CA GLN A 60 2.90 22.50 -15.58
C GLN A 60 1.44 22.89 -15.54
N SER A 61 0.68 22.29 -14.63
CA SER A 61 -0.74 22.56 -14.50
C SER A 61 -1.23 22.39 -13.08
N ARG A 62 -2.32 23.10 -12.78
CA ARG A 62 -3.04 23.03 -11.53
C ARG A 62 -4.53 22.99 -11.83
N VAL A 63 -5.20 21.97 -11.34
CA VAL A 63 -6.64 21.81 -11.48
C VAL A 63 -7.26 21.76 -10.10
N GLU A 64 -8.03 22.79 -9.76
CA GLU A 64 -8.80 22.85 -8.52
C GLU A 64 -10.12 22.10 -8.70
N ARG A 65 -10.46 21.28 -7.71
CA ARG A 65 -11.76 20.61 -7.64
C ARG A 65 -12.31 20.63 -6.23
N VAL A 66 -13.63 20.75 -6.14
CA VAL A 66 -14.34 20.55 -4.88
C VAL A 66 -14.38 19.05 -4.62
N GLU A 67 -13.71 18.63 -3.57
CA GLU A 67 -13.81 17.27 -3.07
C GLU A 67 -14.93 17.25 -2.02
N PRO A 68 -15.98 16.42 -2.17
CA PRO A 68 -16.99 16.32 -1.14
C PRO A 68 -16.29 15.93 0.16
N LEU A 69 -16.56 16.68 1.24
CA LEU A 69 -16.09 16.34 2.57
C LEU A 69 -16.32 14.84 2.78
N PRO A 70 -15.28 14.04 3.11
CA PRO A 70 -15.50 12.66 3.45
C PRO A 70 -16.59 12.62 4.52
N PRO A 71 -17.55 11.68 4.45
CA PRO A 71 -18.61 11.59 5.45
C PRO A 71 -17.97 11.67 6.82
N ALA A 72 -18.51 12.52 7.69
CA ALA A 72 -17.94 12.82 8.99
C ALA A 72 -17.37 11.53 9.58
N LEU A 73 -16.05 11.53 9.83
CA LEU A 73 -15.41 10.41 10.48
C LEU A 73 -16.25 10.12 11.72
N ARG A 74 -16.74 8.88 11.84
CA ARG A 74 -17.36 8.40 13.09
C ARG A 74 -16.49 8.89 14.23
N SER A 75 -17.11 9.40 15.29
CA SER A 75 -16.34 9.93 16.41
C SER A 75 -15.31 8.87 16.85
N PRO A 76 -14.14 9.27 17.39
CA PRO A 76 -13.15 8.30 17.85
C PRO A 76 -13.78 7.18 18.71
N ASP A 77 -14.76 7.52 19.53
CA ASP A 77 -15.52 6.58 20.37
C ASP A 77 -16.39 5.62 19.56
N GLU A 78 -17.10 6.09 18.53
CA GLU A 78 -17.89 5.22 17.63
C GLU A 78 -17.00 4.28 16.81
N ARG A 79 -15.81 4.74 16.41
CA ARG A 79 -14.83 3.91 15.70
C ARG A 79 -14.22 2.86 16.61
N ILE A 80 -13.89 3.22 17.85
CA ILE A 80 -13.40 2.27 18.86
C ILE A 80 -14.46 1.22 19.15
N ALA A 81 -15.71 1.63 19.39
CA ALA A 81 -16.81 0.70 19.65
C ALA A 81 -17.03 -0.30 18.50
N GLN A 82 -16.95 0.17 17.24
CA GLN A 82 -17.04 -0.70 16.08
C GLN A 82 -15.86 -1.68 15.99
N LEU A 83 -14.63 -1.20 16.21
CA LEU A 83 -13.43 -2.05 16.15
C LEU A 83 -13.42 -3.10 17.28
N GLU A 84 -13.93 -2.75 18.46
CA GLU A 84 -14.10 -3.68 19.58
C GLU A 84 -15.14 -4.77 19.25
N ASP A 85 -16.26 -4.39 18.64
CA ASP A 85 -17.30 -5.33 18.21
C ASP A 85 -16.80 -6.28 17.10
N GLU A 86 -16.14 -5.73 16.07
CA GLU A 86 -15.51 -6.52 15.00
C GLU A 86 -14.44 -7.47 15.56
N SER A 87 -13.60 -6.98 16.49
CA SER A 87 -12.57 -7.81 17.11
C SER A 87 -13.15 -8.93 17.97
N ALA A 88 -14.25 -8.67 18.69
CA ALA A 88 -14.92 -9.69 19.50
C ALA A 88 -15.55 -10.78 18.61
N MET A 89 -16.17 -10.38 17.50
CA MET A 89 -16.75 -11.32 16.54
C MET A 89 -15.68 -12.21 15.89
N LEU A 90 -14.56 -11.62 15.46
CA LEU A 90 -13.43 -12.37 14.88
C LEU A 90 -12.81 -13.34 15.89
N ALA A 91 -12.70 -12.94 17.16
CA ALA A 91 -12.20 -13.82 18.21
C ALA A 91 -13.13 -15.03 18.44
N LEU A 92 -14.45 -14.82 18.39
CA LEU A 92 -15.43 -15.91 18.51
C LEU A 92 -15.35 -16.86 17.32
N GLU A 93 -15.26 -16.33 16.11
CA GLU A 93 -15.10 -17.14 14.89
C GLU A 93 -13.81 -17.95 14.94
N LEU A 94 -12.71 -17.36 15.41
CA LEU A 94 -11.45 -18.07 15.58
C LEU A 94 -11.59 -19.23 16.56
N VAL A 95 -12.27 -19.04 17.69
CA VAL A 95 -12.51 -20.12 18.66
C VAL A 95 -13.35 -21.24 18.04
N ASP A 96 -14.40 -20.92 17.28
CA ASP A 96 -15.23 -21.92 16.60
C ASP A 96 -14.41 -22.73 15.58
N THR A 97 -13.59 -22.05 14.76
CA THR A 97 -12.73 -22.72 13.78
C THR A 97 -11.70 -23.64 14.43
N GLN A 98 -11.13 -23.25 15.57
CA GLN A 98 -10.20 -24.09 16.32
C GLN A 98 -10.87 -25.35 16.86
N ILE A 99 -12.05 -25.24 17.46
CA ILE A 99 -12.81 -26.40 17.96
C ILE A 99 -13.10 -27.39 16.82
N ARG A 100 -13.53 -26.88 15.66
CA ARG A 100 -13.82 -27.71 14.49
C ARG A 100 -12.57 -28.38 13.92
N LEU A 101 -11.44 -27.68 13.94
CA LEU A 101 -10.16 -28.24 13.53
C LEU A 101 -9.72 -29.38 14.46
N GLU A 102 -9.75 -29.16 15.77
CA GLU A 102 -9.40 -30.18 16.77
C GLU A 102 -10.28 -31.43 16.65
N GLN A 103 -11.59 -31.26 16.43
CA GLN A 103 -12.51 -32.37 16.19
C GLN A 103 -12.13 -33.14 14.91
N SER A 104 -11.88 -32.43 13.81
CA SER A 104 -11.46 -33.04 12.55
C SER A 104 -10.13 -33.79 12.70
N GLU A 105 -9.17 -33.26 13.46
CA GLU A 105 -7.88 -33.93 13.71
C GLU A 105 -8.05 -35.21 14.53
N GLN A 106 -8.93 -35.19 15.55
CA GLN A 106 -9.25 -36.37 16.34
C GLN A 106 -9.94 -37.46 15.49
N GLU A 107 -10.90 -37.08 14.66
CA GLU A 107 -11.59 -38.00 13.75
C GLU A 107 -10.62 -38.61 12.73
N GLN A 108 -9.70 -37.80 12.17
CA GLN A 108 -8.65 -38.30 11.28
C GLN A 108 -7.70 -39.25 11.98
N ALA A 109 -7.27 -38.93 13.22
CA ALA A 109 -6.41 -39.81 14.00
C ALA A 109 -7.09 -41.16 14.30
N ALA A 110 -8.38 -41.14 14.64
CA ALA A 110 -9.18 -42.34 14.87
C ALA A 110 -9.29 -43.19 13.58
N LEU A 111 -9.52 -42.57 12.43
CA LEU A 111 -9.57 -43.25 11.15
C LEU A 111 -8.22 -43.87 10.77
N ILE A 112 -7.11 -43.14 10.98
CA ILE A 112 -5.76 -43.66 10.73
C ILE A 112 -5.52 -44.89 11.60
N LEU A 113 -5.88 -44.85 12.88
CA LEU A 113 -5.74 -45.98 13.79
C LEU A 113 -6.56 -47.19 13.28
N GLU A 114 -7.81 -46.98 12.88
CA GLU A 114 -8.68 -48.03 12.35
C GLU A 114 -8.11 -48.66 11.06
N LEU A 115 -7.56 -47.84 10.15
CA LEU A 115 -6.96 -48.34 8.90
C LEU A 115 -5.69 -49.16 9.16
N VAL A 116 -4.88 -48.78 10.16
CA VAL A 116 -3.71 -49.55 10.63
C VAL A 116 -4.16 -50.86 11.26
N GLU A 117 -5.17 -50.86 12.13
CA GLU A 117 -5.71 -52.08 12.75
C GLU A 117 -6.27 -53.06 11.71
N LYS A 118 -6.89 -52.53 10.64
CA LYS A 118 -7.41 -53.33 9.52
C LYS A 118 -6.34 -53.74 8.50
N GLY A 119 -5.09 -53.29 8.66
CA GLY A 119 -3.97 -53.61 7.78
C GLY A 119 -4.15 -53.11 6.34
N VAL A 120 -4.91 -52.04 6.14
CA VAL A 120 -5.13 -51.42 4.82
C VAL A 120 -3.92 -50.56 4.43
N ILE A 121 -3.24 -49.99 5.43
CA ILE A 121 -2.01 -49.20 5.33
C ILE A 121 -0.96 -49.71 6.32
#